data_AF-A0A4R0ILT1-F1
#
_entry.id   AF-A0A4R0ILT1-F1
#
_cell.length_a   1.000
_cell.length_b   1.000
_cell.length_c   1.000
_cell.angle_alpha   90.00
_cell.angle_beta   90.00
_cell.angle_gamma   90.00
#
_symmetry.space_group_name_H-M   'P 1'
#
loop_
_entity.id
_entity.type
_entity.pdbx_description
1 polymer ?
#
loop_
_entity_poly.entity_id
_entity_poly.type
_entity_poly.pdbx_seq_one_letter_code
_entity_poly.pdbx_strand_id
1 'polypeptide(L)'
;MAISVIVGLLVRNSGEPGRIHEGDAFGVEDGSYEIGIPTAHVDDDVWYFAPGITNRSSEKVTLEDVRPGTLPDGIAFVEARLFDKDVFVTGVPMSWDSSGGSAGDDPSSKPSTEVRGYTVLPGQTLPAEKIVYLHVRITTTKRPLMSEGVEFIYEQDGKRYSQTLSANLTIAAASPKR
;
A
#
# COMPACT_ATOMS: atom_id res chain seq x y z
N MET A 1 37.39 -25.05 -51.00
CA MET A 1 36.51 -25.15 -49.80
C MET A 1 36.89 -24.06 -48.84
N ALA A 2 35.97 -23.12 -48.60
CA ALA A 2 35.85 -22.34 -47.36
C ALA A 2 34.51 -21.59 -47.47
N ILE A 3 33.48 -22.08 -46.77
CA ILE A 3 32.19 -21.41 -46.61
C ILE A 3 32.32 -20.60 -45.33
N SER A 4 32.35 -19.28 -45.44
CA SER A 4 32.24 -18.40 -44.27
C SER A 4 30.77 -18.28 -43.88
N VAL A 5 30.40 -18.95 -42.79
CA VAL A 5 29.11 -18.80 -42.13
C VAL A 5 29.18 -17.57 -41.23
N ILE A 6 28.47 -16.50 -41.60
CA ILE A 6 28.23 -15.36 -40.69
C ILE A 6 27.05 -15.75 -39.81
N VAL A 7 27.35 -16.22 -38.59
CA VAL A 7 26.34 -16.41 -37.54
C VAL A 7 26.07 -15.04 -36.92
N GLY A 8 24.81 -14.62 -36.99
CA GLY A 8 24.33 -13.35 -36.46
C GLY A 8 24.46 -13.25 -34.95
N LEU A 9 24.86 -12.07 -34.48
CA LEU A 9 24.67 -11.63 -33.11
C LEU A 9 23.58 -10.56 -33.12
N LEU A 10 22.32 -10.99 -33.02
CA LEU A 10 21.23 -10.11 -32.61
C LEU A 10 21.47 -9.79 -31.12
N VAL A 11 22.05 -8.62 -30.87
CA VAL A 11 22.11 -8.03 -29.53
C VAL A 11 20.66 -7.79 -29.10
N ARG A 12 20.13 -8.73 -28.30
CA ARG A 12 18.91 -8.51 -27.53
C ARG A 12 19.24 -7.44 -26.50
N ASN A 13 18.84 -6.22 -26.78
CA ASN A 13 18.82 -5.16 -25.80
C ASN A 13 17.74 -5.52 -24.77
N SER A 14 18.14 -6.19 -23.68
CA SER A 14 17.31 -6.42 -22.51
C SER A 14 17.12 -5.08 -21.79
N GLY A 15 16.33 -4.20 -22.38
CA GLY A 15 15.88 -2.99 -21.71
C GLY A 15 14.97 -3.43 -20.58
N GLU A 16 15.34 -3.11 -19.34
CA GLU A 16 14.42 -3.10 -18.22
C GLU A 16 13.12 -2.44 -18.69
N PRO A 17 11.93 -3.01 -18.41
CA PRO A 17 10.68 -2.31 -18.69
C PRO A 17 10.76 -0.97 -17.97
N GLY A 18 10.87 0.10 -18.76
CA GLY A 18 11.07 1.45 -18.24
C GLY A 18 9.97 1.73 -17.24
N ARG A 19 10.36 2.03 -15.99
CA ARG A 19 9.46 2.63 -15.01
C ARG A 19 8.95 3.94 -15.64
N ILE A 20 7.71 3.96 -16.10
CA ILE A 20 7.04 5.21 -16.39
C ILE A 20 6.67 5.78 -15.02
N HIS A 21 7.33 6.88 -14.65
CA HIS A 21 7.03 7.60 -13.43
C HIS A 21 5.75 8.41 -13.66
N GLU A 22 4.77 8.20 -12.77
CA GLU A 22 3.44 8.81 -12.74
C GLU A 22 2.37 8.10 -13.60
N GLY A 23 1.59 7.23 -12.94
CA GLY A 23 0.31 6.77 -13.45
C GLY A 23 -0.84 7.69 -13.03
N ASP A 24 -1.95 7.64 -13.76
CA ASP A 24 -3.16 8.47 -13.55
C ASP A 24 -4.46 7.64 -13.44
N ALA A 25 -4.32 6.33 -13.21
CA ALA A 25 -5.47 5.43 -13.17
C ALA A 25 -6.39 5.70 -11.96
N PHE A 26 -5.85 6.28 -10.88
CA PHE A 26 -6.60 6.68 -9.69
C PHE A 26 -6.75 8.22 -9.66
N GLY A 27 -7.87 8.75 -9.19
CA GLY A 27 -8.03 10.20 -9.06
C GLY A 27 -7.28 10.77 -7.86
N VAL A 28 -6.79 12.02 -7.95
CA VAL A 28 -6.13 12.71 -6.81
C VAL A 28 -7.11 13.01 -5.66
N GLU A 29 -8.41 13.11 -5.97
CA GLU A 29 -9.48 13.23 -4.96
C GLU A 29 -9.89 11.87 -4.36
N ASP A 30 -9.38 10.76 -4.89
CA ASP A 30 -9.66 9.43 -4.36
C ASP A 30 -8.82 9.25 -3.08
N GLY A 31 -9.39 9.73 -1.97
CA GLY A 31 -8.93 9.52 -0.60
C GLY A 31 -7.79 10.41 -0.16
N SER A 32 -8.10 11.40 0.70
CA SER A 32 -7.13 11.97 1.63
C SER A 32 -7.64 11.89 3.05
N TYR A 33 -6.81 11.39 3.95
CA TYR A 33 -7.10 11.36 5.37
C TYR A 33 -5.83 11.40 6.21
N GLU A 34 -6.00 11.83 7.44
CA GLU A 34 -4.99 11.79 8.49
C GLU A 34 -5.42 10.79 9.55
N ILE A 35 -4.56 9.82 9.85
CA ILE A 35 -4.79 8.80 10.87
C ILE A 35 -3.88 9.09 12.06
N GLY A 36 -4.47 9.39 13.22
CA GLY A 36 -3.76 9.60 14.47
C GLY A 36 -3.74 8.35 15.34
N ILE A 37 -2.57 7.85 15.72
CA ILE A 37 -2.41 6.70 16.63
C ILE A 37 -1.62 7.14 17.87
N PRO A 38 -2.29 7.50 18.98
CA PRO A 38 -1.62 8.02 20.17
C PRO A 38 -1.09 6.93 21.11
N THR A 39 -1.50 5.68 20.92
CA THR A 39 -1.24 4.55 21.82
C THR A 39 -0.07 3.67 21.40
N ALA A 40 0.48 3.86 20.19
CA ALA A 40 1.55 2.99 19.69
C ALA A 40 2.92 3.29 20.33
N HIS A 41 3.55 2.24 20.86
CA HIS A 41 4.86 2.20 21.49
C HIS A 41 5.90 1.52 20.58
N VAL A 42 7.15 1.43 21.03
CA VAL A 42 8.18 0.63 20.34
C VAL A 42 7.76 -0.84 20.32
N ASP A 43 8.09 -1.53 19.23
CA ASP A 43 7.75 -2.92 18.92
C ASP A 43 6.27 -3.19 18.66
N ASP A 44 5.41 -2.16 18.71
CA ASP A 44 4.01 -2.32 18.31
C ASP A 44 3.88 -2.54 16.80
N ASP A 45 2.96 -3.43 16.48
CA ASP A 45 2.42 -3.59 15.15
C ASP A 45 1.24 -2.64 14.96
N VAL A 46 1.28 -1.89 13.87
CA VAL A 46 0.29 -0.88 13.50
C VAL A 46 -0.24 -1.22 12.12
N TRP A 47 -1.56 -1.33 12.01
CA TRP A 47 -2.29 -1.48 10.77
C TRP A 47 -3.09 -0.21 10.50
N TYR A 48 -3.00 0.34 9.30
CA TYR A 48 -3.75 1.54 8.92
C TYR A 48 -4.20 1.47 7.47
N PHE A 49 -5.37 2.02 7.19
CA PHE A 49 -5.98 1.93 5.87
C PHE A 49 -5.09 2.55 4.80
N ALA A 50 -5.13 1.95 3.59
CA ALA A 50 -4.70 2.62 2.37
C ALA A 50 -5.83 3.52 1.84
N PRO A 51 -5.53 4.65 1.16
CA PRO A 51 -6.57 5.53 0.64
C PRO A 51 -7.43 4.77 -0.36
N GLY A 52 -8.70 5.16 -0.44
CA GLY A 52 -9.60 4.56 -1.40
C GLY A 52 -9.15 4.90 -2.82
N ILE A 53 -9.20 3.92 -3.72
CA ILE A 53 -8.86 4.08 -5.13
C ILE A 53 -10.08 3.77 -5.98
N THR A 54 -10.35 4.56 -7.01
CA THR A 54 -11.27 4.18 -8.08
C THR A 54 -10.47 4.06 -9.36
N ASN A 55 -10.53 2.91 -10.04
CA ASN A 55 -9.91 2.78 -11.36
C ASN A 55 -10.73 3.59 -12.37
N ARG A 56 -10.24 4.79 -12.72
CA ARG A 56 -10.87 5.72 -13.66
C ARG A 56 -10.48 5.46 -15.12
N SER A 57 -9.55 4.54 -15.36
CA SER A 57 -9.14 4.16 -16.71
C SER A 57 -10.17 3.24 -17.39
N SER A 58 -10.08 3.12 -18.71
CA SER A 58 -10.88 2.14 -19.48
C SER A 58 -10.35 0.71 -19.36
N GLU A 59 -9.14 0.54 -18.82
CA GLU A 59 -8.44 -0.74 -18.73
C GLU A 59 -8.49 -1.28 -17.30
N LYS A 60 -8.40 -2.60 -17.15
CA LYS A 60 -8.16 -3.17 -15.83
C LYS A 60 -6.76 -2.76 -15.36
N VAL A 61 -6.60 -2.60 -14.04
CA VAL A 61 -5.29 -2.45 -13.42
C VAL A 61 -5.04 -3.63 -12.49
N THR A 62 -3.82 -4.14 -12.45
CA THR A 62 -3.41 -5.20 -11.54
C THR A 62 -2.41 -4.64 -10.54
N LEU A 63 -2.77 -4.62 -9.26
CA LEU A 63 -1.90 -4.14 -8.21
C LEU A 63 -0.69 -5.08 -8.08
N GLU A 64 0.51 -4.51 -8.03
CA GLU A 64 1.74 -5.24 -7.79
C GLU A 64 2.25 -5.06 -6.36
N ASP A 65 2.05 -3.86 -5.80
CA ASP A 65 2.48 -3.47 -4.47
C ASP A 65 1.70 -2.23 -3.98
N VAL A 66 1.54 -2.10 -2.67
CA VAL A 66 1.01 -0.92 -2.00
C VAL A 66 1.83 -0.66 -0.77
N ARG A 67 2.38 0.54 -0.63
CA ARG A 67 3.35 0.85 0.44
C ARG A 67 3.29 2.32 0.83
N PRO A 68 3.87 2.71 1.97
CA PRO A 68 3.95 4.11 2.35
C PRO A 68 4.75 4.89 1.30
N GLY A 69 4.30 6.09 0.94
CA GLY A 69 5.01 6.94 -0.04
C GLY A 69 6.33 7.45 0.54
N THR A 70 6.26 8.05 1.73
CA THR A 70 7.42 8.40 2.55
C THR A 70 7.26 7.79 3.93
N LEU A 71 8.32 7.13 4.42
CA LEU A 71 8.36 6.51 5.74
C LEU A 71 9.48 7.12 6.57
N PRO A 72 9.22 7.68 7.77
CA PRO A 72 10.25 8.27 8.60
C PRO A 72 11.09 7.20 9.28
N ASP A 73 12.33 7.55 9.63
CA ASP A 73 13.13 6.75 10.56
C ASP A 73 12.33 6.53 11.86
N GLY A 74 12.19 5.28 12.28
CA GLY A 74 11.37 4.92 13.43
C GLY A 74 10.08 4.18 13.12
N ILE A 75 9.72 4.07 11.84
CA ILE A 75 8.67 3.17 11.35
C ILE A 75 9.31 2.22 10.33
N ALA A 76 9.06 0.92 10.49
CA ALA A 76 9.44 -0.08 9.50
C ALA A 76 8.19 -0.59 8.79
N PHE A 77 8.17 -0.54 7.46
CA PHE A 77 7.12 -1.18 6.68
C PHE A 77 7.31 -2.69 6.68
N VAL A 78 6.24 -3.42 6.94
CA VAL A 78 6.24 -4.88 6.99
C VAL A 78 5.59 -5.42 5.71
N GLU A 79 4.33 -5.11 5.48
CA GLU A 79 3.58 -5.58 4.30
C GLU A 79 2.31 -4.75 4.06
N ALA A 80 1.68 -4.96 2.91
CA ALA A 80 0.30 -4.58 2.68
C ALA A 80 -0.55 -5.80 2.34
N ARG A 81 -1.78 -5.81 2.84
CA ARG A 81 -2.70 -6.94 2.75
C ARG A 81 -4.09 -6.50 2.32
N LEU A 82 -4.77 -7.37 1.57
CA LEU A 82 -6.17 -7.23 1.23
C LEU A 82 -7.02 -8.04 2.20
N PHE A 83 -8.10 -7.43 2.69
CA PHE A 83 -9.09 -8.08 3.53
C PHE A 83 -10.48 -7.90 2.93
N ASP A 84 -11.32 -8.90 3.07
CA ASP A 84 -12.76 -8.72 2.90
C ASP A 84 -13.31 -7.91 4.08
N LYS A 85 -14.20 -6.95 3.82
CA LYS A 85 -14.72 -6.07 4.88
C LYS A 85 -15.53 -6.82 5.94
N ASP A 86 -16.17 -7.91 5.55
CA ASP A 86 -17.04 -8.72 6.40
C ASP A 86 -16.30 -9.49 7.50
N VAL A 87 -14.96 -9.66 7.38
CA VAL A 87 -14.14 -10.26 8.44
C VAL A 87 -14.04 -9.37 9.69
N PHE A 88 -14.39 -8.08 9.56
CA PHE A 88 -14.48 -7.10 10.63
C PHE A 88 -15.95 -6.86 11.03
N VAL A 89 -16.51 -7.80 11.80
CA VAL A 89 -17.94 -7.86 12.18
C VAL A 89 -18.44 -6.58 12.88
N THR A 90 -17.58 -5.93 13.65
CA THR A 90 -17.84 -4.72 14.44
C THR A 90 -17.70 -3.43 13.62
N GLY A 91 -17.30 -3.54 12.35
CA GLY A 91 -16.90 -2.44 11.51
C GLY A 91 -15.39 -2.42 11.29
N VAL A 92 -14.97 -1.81 10.18
CA VAL A 92 -13.57 -1.82 9.78
C VAL A 92 -12.83 -0.64 10.44
N PRO A 93 -11.83 -0.86 11.31
CA PRO A 93 -11.18 0.23 12.04
C PRO A 93 -10.23 1.04 11.16
N MET A 94 -10.31 2.38 11.16
CA MET A 94 -9.40 3.21 10.33
C MET A 94 -7.91 2.92 10.58
N SER A 95 -7.59 2.56 11.83
CA SER A 95 -6.31 2.03 12.24
C SER A 95 -6.46 1.11 13.44
N TRP A 96 -5.46 0.27 13.65
CA TRP A 96 -5.34 -0.62 14.80
C TRP A 96 -3.87 -0.69 15.22
N ASP A 97 -3.59 -0.69 16.51
CA ASP A 97 -2.26 -0.89 17.07
C ASP A 97 -2.31 -1.93 18.19
N SER A 98 -1.24 -2.71 18.35
CA SER A 98 -1.21 -3.80 19.34
C SER A 98 -1.35 -3.35 20.80
N SER A 99 -1.04 -2.10 21.12
CA SER A 99 -1.16 -1.54 22.48
C SER A 99 -2.55 -0.99 22.80
N GLY A 100 -3.25 -0.39 21.82
CA GLY A 100 -4.55 0.27 22.01
C GLY A 100 -5.74 -0.47 21.41
N GLY A 101 -5.50 -1.39 20.47
CA GLY A 101 -6.51 -2.11 19.71
C GLY A 101 -7.13 -3.28 20.46
N SER A 102 -8.39 -3.59 20.13
CA SER A 102 -9.06 -4.78 20.64
C SER A 102 -8.54 -6.03 19.93
N ALA A 103 -8.35 -7.14 20.66
CA ALA A 103 -7.91 -8.40 20.06
C ALA A 103 -8.90 -8.95 19.02
N GLY A 104 -10.19 -8.62 19.16
CA GLY A 104 -11.23 -9.03 18.22
C GLY A 104 -11.14 -8.32 16.86
N ASP A 105 -10.47 -7.17 16.81
CA ASP A 105 -10.33 -6.35 15.60
C ASP A 105 -8.91 -6.39 15.02
N ASP A 106 -8.01 -7.19 15.60
CA ASP A 106 -6.61 -7.34 15.16
C ASP A 106 -6.54 -7.87 13.72
N PRO A 107 -6.08 -7.05 12.74
CA PRO A 107 -5.99 -7.48 11.35
C PRO A 107 -5.07 -8.67 11.12
N SER A 108 -4.03 -8.88 11.95
CA SER A 108 -3.10 -10.01 11.81
C SER A 108 -3.79 -11.37 12.05
N SER A 109 -4.90 -11.37 12.79
CA SER A 109 -5.71 -12.56 13.07
C SER A 109 -6.78 -12.85 12.00
N LYS A 110 -6.98 -11.94 11.05
CA LYS A 110 -8.06 -12.03 10.05
C LYS A 110 -7.59 -12.73 8.78
N PRO A 111 -8.48 -13.50 8.11
CA PRO A 111 -8.20 -14.00 6.77
C PRO A 111 -7.89 -12.84 5.82
N SER A 112 -6.76 -12.95 5.11
CA SER A 112 -6.28 -11.92 4.19
C SER A 112 -5.53 -12.54 3.02
N THR A 113 -5.35 -11.74 1.97
CA THR A 113 -4.55 -12.10 0.81
C THR A 113 -3.47 -11.05 0.57
N GLU A 114 -2.43 -11.43 -0.18
CA GLU A 114 -1.49 -10.45 -0.71
C GLU A 114 -2.21 -9.45 -1.64
N VAL A 115 -1.69 -8.22 -1.68
CA VAL A 115 -2.18 -7.19 -2.62
C VAL A 115 -1.77 -7.51 -4.06
N ARG A 116 -0.59 -8.13 -4.24
CA ARG A 116 -0.03 -8.46 -5.54
C ARG A 116 -0.96 -9.38 -6.33
N GLY A 117 -1.21 -9.02 -7.58
CA GLY A 117 -2.08 -9.75 -8.50
C GLY A 117 -3.56 -9.40 -8.36
N TYR A 118 -3.94 -8.58 -7.39
CA TYR A 118 -5.33 -8.13 -7.27
C TYR A 118 -5.70 -7.21 -8.44
N THR A 119 -6.80 -7.52 -9.12
CA THR A 119 -7.27 -6.76 -10.28
C THR A 119 -8.38 -5.80 -9.87
N VAL A 120 -8.22 -4.53 -10.20
CA VAL A 120 -9.25 -3.50 -10.08
C VAL A 120 -9.81 -3.23 -11.49
N LEU A 121 -11.07 -3.57 -11.70
CA LEU A 121 -11.76 -3.40 -12.99
C LEU A 121 -12.05 -1.91 -13.27
N PRO A 122 -12.27 -1.52 -14.54
CA PRO A 122 -12.73 -0.17 -14.87
C PRO A 122 -13.95 0.24 -14.06
N GLY A 123 -13.90 1.41 -13.44
CA GLY A 123 -14.96 1.96 -12.57
C GLY A 123 -15.09 1.29 -11.20
N GLN A 124 -14.29 0.27 -10.88
CA GLN A 124 -14.31 -0.37 -9.57
C GLN A 124 -13.60 0.51 -8.54
N THR A 125 -14.23 0.64 -7.37
CA THR A 125 -13.67 1.35 -6.21
C THR A 125 -13.20 0.36 -5.15
N LEU A 126 -12.04 0.62 -4.57
CA LEU A 126 -11.66 0.17 -3.24
C LEU A 126 -11.72 1.36 -2.28
N PRO A 127 -12.26 1.24 -1.08
CA PRO A 127 -12.91 0.05 -0.54
C PRO A 127 -14.38 -0.07 -0.95
N ALA A 128 -14.76 -1.14 -1.66
CA ALA A 128 -16.16 -1.54 -1.85
C ALA A 128 -16.49 -2.75 -0.97
N GLU A 129 -15.94 -3.91 -1.34
CA GLU A 129 -16.04 -5.19 -0.63
C GLU A 129 -14.73 -5.57 0.06
N LYS A 130 -13.60 -5.13 -0.52
CA LYS A 130 -12.26 -5.34 0.02
C LYS A 130 -11.61 -4.04 0.44
N ILE A 131 -10.71 -4.12 1.41
CA ILE A 131 -9.88 -3.02 1.91
C ILE A 131 -8.41 -3.40 1.76
N VAL A 132 -7.55 -2.39 1.62
CA VAL A 132 -6.10 -2.58 1.76
C VAL A 132 -5.68 -1.98 3.09
N TYR A 133 -4.98 -2.75 3.91
CA TYR A 133 -4.24 -2.23 5.05
C TYR A 133 -2.73 -2.27 4.79
N LEU A 134 -2.04 -1.27 5.30
CA LEU A 134 -0.60 -1.26 5.45
C LEU A 134 -0.25 -1.66 6.89
N HIS A 135 0.68 -2.59 7.02
CA HIS A 135 1.28 -3.02 8.28
C HIS A 135 2.65 -2.38 8.44
N VAL A 136 2.83 -1.68 9.55
CA VAL A 136 4.11 -1.13 9.96
C VAL A 136 4.44 -1.55 11.39
N ARG A 137 5.72 -1.58 11.71
CA ARG A 137 6.24 -1.77 13.06
C ARG A 137 6.93 -0.52 13.55
N ILE A 138 6.68 -0.15 14.80
CA ILE A 138 7.30 1.02 15.40
C ILE A 138 8.65 0.62 16.00
N THR A 139 9.70 1.33 15.61
CA THR A 139 11.09 0.96 15.96
C THR A 139 11.79 2.00 16.82
N THR A 140 11.10 3.09 17.18
CA THR A 140 11.68 4.16 18.00
C THR A 140 10.68 4.77 18.98
N THR A 141 11.18 5.39 20.04
CA THR A 141 10.40 6.20 20.99
C THR A 141 10.27 7.66 20.57
N LYS A 142 11.00 8.11 19.53
CA LYS A 142 10.90 9.49 19.01
C LYS A 142 9.49 9.78 18.49
N ARG A 143 8.97 10.97 18.77
CA ARG A 143 7.63 11.41 18.36
C ARG A 143 7.64 12.91 17.98
N PRO A 144 6.72 13.35 17.10
CA PRO A 144 5.78 12.53 16.32
C PRO A 144 6.51 11.71 15.23
N LEU A 145 5.92 10.60 14.81
CA LEU A 145 6.32 9.92 13.57
C LEU A 145 5.25 10.18 12.52
N MET A 146 5.65 10.62 11.34
CA MET A 146 4.73 11.00 10.26
C MET A 146 5.13 10.31 8.96
N SER A 147 4.22 9.48 8.44
CA SER A 147 4.32 8.90 7.10
C SER A 147 3.43 9.70 6.16
N GLU A 148 3.92 9.98 4.96
CA GLU A 148 3.21 10.80 3.97
C GLU A 148 2.91 10.00 2.71
N GLY A 149 1.64 10.01 2.32
CA GLY A 149 1.16 9.34 1.13
C GLY A 149 1.20 7.81 1.19
N VAL A 150 0.49 7.20 0.26
CA VAL A 150 0.55 5.77 -0.03
C VAL A 150 0.79 5.61 -1.53
N GLU A 151 1.86 4.89 -1.87
CA GLU A 151 2.25 4.56 -3.24
C GLU A 151 1.57 3.26 -3.68
N PHE A 152 0.79 3.33 -4.75
CA PHE A 152 0.21 2.19 -5.44
C PHE A 152 1.06 1.91 -6.68
N ILE A 153 1.61 0.70 -6.75
CA ILE A 153 2.35 0.21 -7.90
C ILE A 153 1.46 -0.80 -8.61
N TYR A 154 1.24 -0.62 -9.90
CA TYR A 154 0.31 -1.44 -10.67
C TYR A 154 0.75 -1.66 -12.10
N GLU A 155 0.26 -2.74 -12.70
CA GLU A 155 0.36 -3.06 -14.11
C GLU A 155 -0.93 -2.68 -14.82
N GLN A 156 -0.80 -2.09 -16.00
CA GLN A 156 -1.88 -1.78 -16.92
C GLN A 156 -1.36 -1.86 -18.36
N ASP A 157 -2.02 -2.67 -19.19
CA ASP A 157 -1.66 -2.90 -20.59
C ASP A 157 -0.16 -3.28 -20.79
N GLY A 158 0.34 -4.17 -19.94
CA GLY A 158 1.72 -4.66 -19.95
C GLY A 158 2.76 -3.64 -19.48
N LYS A 159 2.34 -2.48 -18.96
CA LYS A 159 3.22 -1.43 -18.44
C LYS A 159 3.04 -1.26 -16.95
N ARG A 160 4.15 -1.01 -16.27
CA ARG A 160 4.18 -0.77 -14.82
C ARG A 160 4.15 0.72 -14.53
N TYR A 161 3.24 1.13 -13.68
CA TYR A 161 3.06 2.50 -13.22
C TYR A 161 3.18 2.57 -11.69
N SER A 162 3.42 3.78 -11.20
CA SER A 162 3.35 4.12 -9.79
C SER A 162 2.58 5.42 -9.62
N GLN A 163 1.69 5.46 -8.63
CA GLN A 163 0.91 6.62 -8.27
C GLN A 163 0.83 6.75 -6.75
N THR A 164 1.21 7.92 -6.22
CA THR A 164 1.09 8.22 -4.79
C THR A 164 -0.17 9.03 -4.53
N LEU A 165 -0.99 8.55 -3.60
CA LEU A 165 -2.19 9.24 -3.12
C LEU A 165 -1.94 9.79 -1.72
N SER A 166 -2.57 10.92 -1.39
CA SER A 166 -2.39 11.57 -0.10
C SER A 166 -3.04 10.75 1.01
N ALA A 167 -2.25 10.23 1.94
CA ALA A 167 -2.74 9.53 3.12
C ALA A 167 -1.66 9.61 4.18
N ASN A 168 -1.95 10.27 5.30
CA ASN A 168 -0.94 10.56 6.30
C ASN A 168 -1.22 9.74 7.56
N LEU A 169 -0.19 9.03 8.02
CA LEU A 169 -0.20 8.38 9.33
C LEU A 169 0.62 9.23 10.29
N THR A 170 0.00 9.65 11.39
CA THR A 170 0.64 10.38 12.48
C THR A 170 0.60 9.54 13.76
N ILE A 171 1.77 9.17 14.27
CA ILE A 171 1.93 8.59 15.60
C ILE A 171 2.33 9.71 16.53
N ALA A 172 1.35 10.21 17.28
CA ALA A 172 1.52 11.36 18.16
C ALA A 172 2.37 11.00 19.40
N ALA A 173 2.88 12.04 20.07
CA ALA A 173 3.40 11.85 21.41
C ALA A 173 2.26 11.37 22.33
N ALA A 174 2.56 10.45 23.25
CA ALA A 174 1.60 10.06 24.27
C ALA A 174 1.17 11.33 25.03
N SER A 175 -0.11 11.68 24.96
CA SER A 175 -0.64 12.77 25.77
C SER A 175 -0.41 12.41 27.25
N PRO A 176 0.22 13.26 28.07
CA PRO A 176 0.27 12.99 29.51
C PRO A 176 -1.17 12.88 30.00
N LYS A 177 -1.50 11.75 30.65
CA LYS A 177 -2.78 11.57 31.33
C LYS A 177 -3.00 12.78 32.23
N ARG A 178 -4.08 13.53 31.98
CA ARG A 178 -4.56 14.59 32.89
C ARG A 178 -5.17 13.95 34.12
#